data_AF-A0A8T5BDF3-F1
#
_entry.id   AF-A0A8T5BDF3-F1
#
_cell.length_a   1.000
_cell.length_b   1.000
_cell.length_c   1.000
_cell.angle_alpha   90.00
_cell.angle_beta   90.00
_cell.angle_gamma   90.00
#
_symmetry.space_group_name_H-M   'P 1'
#
loop_
_entity.id
_entity.type
_entity.pdbx_description
1 polymer ?
#
loop_
_entity_poly.entity_id
_entity_poly.type
_entity_poly.pdbx_seq_one_letter_code
_entity_poly.pdbx_strand_id
1 'polypeptide(L)'
;MELRRIISIDEGLCDGCGLCVQACAEGALRIIGSKARLIDEAYCDGLGACIGYCPKGAIIIEERAAKPFLEAYSWGCGPLNDTNKWDPSSILRSPPPRTGLPTKGLQLSNWPIKLMLVPIKAPYYQDRELIVAADCVPFAYQDLHRSILTGRSVVIGCPKLEDARVYAEKIGEILKWNRINGVTVVHMEVPCCHGLRWAIDRAVEASGKNLPIRRLVVTVQGELKEAKEI
;
A
#
# COMPACT_ATOMS: atom_id res chain seq x y z
N MET A 1 8.60 19.03 17.47
CA MET A 1 7.38 18.31 17.04
C MET A 1 6.99 18.84 15.67
N GLU A 2 6.43 17.98 14.83
CA GLU A 2 6.05 18.26 13.43
C GLU A 2 4.62 17.76 13.19
N LEU A 3 3.87 18.44 12.34
CA LEU A 3 2.54 18.01 11.96
C LEU A 3 2.67 16.87 10.94
N ARG A 4 2.26 15.66 11.31
CA ARG A 4 2.35 14.49 10.43
C ARG A 4 1.24 13.49 10.71
N ARG A 5 1.04 12.58 9.75
CA ARG A 5 0.12 11.44 9.89
C ARG A 5 0.69 10.44 10.88
N ILE A 6 -0.13 10.02 11.84
CA ILE A 6 0.23 9.02 12.84
C ILE A 6 -0.97 8.13 13.13
N ILE A 7 -0.70 6.90 13.54
CA ILE A 7 -1.77 5.99 13.96
C ILE A 7 -2.27 6.34 15.37
N SER A 8 -3.56 6.17 15.59
CA SER A 8 -4.23 6.30 16.89
C SER A 8 -5.03 5.04 17.17
N ILE A 9 -5.09 4.63 18.44
CA ILE A 9 -5.71 3.37 18.88
C ILE A 9 -6.85 3.65 19.85
N ASP A 10 -8.05 3.21 19.49
CA ASP A 10 -9.22 3.22 20.35
C ASP A 10 -9.10 2.08 21.39
N GLU A 11 -8.86 2.45 22.65
CA GLU A 11 -8.74 1.48 23.74
C GLU A 11 -10.04 0.75 24.07
N GLY A 12 -11.20 1.34 23.77
CA GLY A 12 -12.51 0.72 23.96
C GLY A 12 -12.75 -0.43 22.99
N LEU A 13 -12.25 -0.31 21.75
CA LEU A 13 -12.34 -1.35 20.73
C LEU A 13 -11.19 -2.38 20.79
N CYS A 14 -10.02 -1.98 21.26
CA CYS A 14 -8.85 -2.86 21.31
C CYS A 14 -9.02 -4.00 22.32
N ASP A 15 -8.86 -5.24 21.90
CA ASP A 15 -8.92 -6.43 22.78
C ASP A 15 -7.54 -7.00 23.15
N GLY A 16 -6.46 -6.38 22.67
CA GLY A 16 -5.09 -6.82 22.96
C GLY A 16 -4.60 -8.01 22.14
N CYS A 17 -5.27 -8.42 21.05
CA CYS A 17 -4.89 -9.60 20.26
C CYS A 17 -3.46 -9.56 19.64
N GLY A 18 -2.82 -8.40 19.54
CA GLY A 18 -1.41 -8.30 19.14
C GLY A 18 -1.10 -8.41 17.63
N LEU A 19 -2.11 -8.63 16.77
CA LEU A 19 -1.90 -8.75 15.33
C LEU A 19 -1.28 -7.49 14.70
N CYS A 20 -1.63 -6.31 15.21
CA CYS A 20 -1.05 -5.03 14.77
C CYS A 20 0.44 -4.89 15.13
N VAL A 21 0.90 -5.54 16.21
CA VAL A 21 2.31 -5.51 16.62
C VAL A 21 3.17 -6.28 15.62
N GLN A 22 2.72 -7.46 15.20
CA GLN A 22 3.42 -8.28 14.21
C GLN A 22 3.45 -7.62 12.83
N ALA A 23 2.45 -6.81 12.50
CA ALA A 23 2.36 -6.10 11.24
C ALA A 23 3.22 -4.82 11.16
N CYS A 24 3.81 -4.37 12.27
CA CYS A 24 4.58 -3.13 12.34
C CYS A 24 6.07 -3.40 12.11
N ALA A 25 6.55 -3.16 10.89
CA ALA A 25 7.96 -3.32 10.53
C ALA A 25 8.89 -2.44 11.39
N GLU A 26 8.44 -1.23 11.73
CA GLU A 26 9.18 -0.27 12.55
C GLU A 26 9.25 -0.64 14.04
N GLY A 27 8.49 -1.64 14.50
CA GLY A 27 8.44 -2.00 15.92
C GLY A 27 7.80 -0.94 16.83
N ALA A 28 7.02 -0.01 16.27
CA ALA A 28 6.40 1.11 17.00
C ALA A 28 5.30 0.69 18.00
N LEU A 29 4.79 -0.54 17.92
CA LEU A 29 3.66 -1.03 18.70
C LEU A 29 4.06 -2.13 19.68
N ARG A 30 3.49 -2.10 20.90
CA ARG A 30 3.55 -3.20 21.87
C ARG A 30 2.23 -3.39 22.60
N ILE A 31 2.04 -4.58 23.19
CA ILE A 31 0.95 -4.82 24.13
C ILE A 31 1.39 -4.38 25.53
N ILE A 32 0.68 -3.41 26.10
CA ILE A 32 0.92 -2.88 27.45
C ILE A 32 -0.43 -2.84 28.16
N GLY A 33 -0.56 -3.57 29.28
CA GLY A 33 -1.81 -3.62 30.05
C GLY A 33 -2.97 -4.14 29.22
N SER A 34 -2.76 -5.23 28.46
CA SER A 34 -3.78 -5.88 27.63
C SER A 34 -4.30 -5.06 26.44
N LYS A 35 -3.65 -3.94 26.09
CA LYS A 35 -4.01 -3.09 24.95
C LYS A 35 -2.79 -2.83 24.09
N ALA A 36 -3.00 -2.66 22.79
CA ALA A 36 -1.96 -2.19 21.88
C ALA A 36 -1.69 -0.70 22.14
N ARG A 37 -0.42 -0.32 22.27
CA ARG A 37 0.03 1.07 22.47
C ARG A 37 1.24 1.38 21.59
N LEU A 38 1.35 2.64 21.17
CA LEU A 38 2.58 3.18 20.60
C LEU A 38 3.63 3.33 21.72
N ILE A 39 4.81 2.73 21.54
CA ILE A 39 5.90 2.85 22.52
C ILE A 39 6.61 4.19 22.43
N ASP A 40 6.81 4.68 21.21
CA ASP A 40 7.24 6.03 20.89
C ASP A 40 6.67 6.39 19.52
N GLU A 41 6.03 7.54 19.45
CA GLU A 41 5.53 8.08 18.19
C GLU A 41 6.64 8.32 17.16
N ALA A 42 7.89 8.53 17.59
CA ALA A 42 9.03 8.69 16.68
C ALA A 42 9.25 7.47 15.77
N TYR A 43 8.86 6.27 16.20
CA TYR A 43 9.00 5.04 15.39
C TYR A 43 7.77 4.77 14.50
N CYS A 44 6.69 5.52 14.63
CA CYS A 44 5.56 5.37 13.73
C CYS A 44 5.83 6.14 12.43
N ASP A 45 5.92 5.45 11.30
CA ASP A 45 6.08 6.03 9.96
C ASP A 45 4.79 6.72 9.45
N GLY A 46 3.64 6.48 10.08
CA GLY A 46 2.34 7.01 9.67
C GLY A 46 1.71 6.30 8.47
N LEU A 47 2.28 5.18 8.02
CA LEU A 47 1.83 4.46 6.82
C LEU A 47 0.54 3.66 7.04
N GLY A 48 0.33 3.20 8.28
CA GLY A 48 -0.88 2.50 8.68
C GLY A 48 -0.95 1.03 8.28
N ALA A 49 0.18 0.36 8.01
CA ALA A 49 0.22 -1.06 7.68
C ALA A 49 -0.55 -1.92 8.71
N CYS A 50 -0.53 -1.53 9.99
CA CYS A 50 -1.20 -2.21 11.09
C CYS A 50 -2.74 -2.12 11.09
N ILE A 51 -3.35 -1.16 10.38
CA ILE A 51 -4.81 -0.91 10.39
C ILE A 51 -5.58 -2.15 9.95
N GLY A 52 -5.11 -2.81 8.89
CA GLY A 52 -5.79 -3.95 8.27
C GLY A 52 -5.71 -5.22 9.10
N TYR A 53 -4.74 -5.27 10.02
CA TYR A 53 -4.53 -6.40 10.91
C TYR A 53 -5.33 -6.29 12.20
N CYS A 54 -5.99 -5.15 12.47
CA CYS A 54 -6.85 -5.03 13.63
C CYS A 54 -8.25 -5.59 13.32
N PRO A 55 -8.63 -6.76 13.86
CA PRO A 55 -9.96 -7.35 13.60
C PRO A 55 -11.09 -6.50 14.20
N LYS A 56 -10.78 -5.68 15.20
CA LYS A 56 -11.72 -4.79 15.90
C LYS A 56 -11.87 -3.41 15.26
N GLY A 57 -11.07 -3.09 14.24
CA GLY A 57 -11.08 -1.76 13.63
C GLY A 57 -10.65 -0.64 14.58
N ALA A 58 -9.88 -0.95 15.62
CA ALA A 58 -9.50 -0.02 16.67
C ALA A 58 -8.42 0.99 16.25
N ILE A 59 -7.84 0.88 15.04
CA ILE A 59 -6.69 1.68 14.61
C ILE A 59 -7.11 2.61 13.47
N ILE A 60 -6.85 3.90 13.62
CA ILE A 60 -7.08 4.94 12.61
C ILE A 60 -5.78 5.71 12.32
N ILE A 61 -5.75 6.49 11.25
CA ILE A 61 -4.71 7.51 11.02
C ILE A 61 -5.34 8.89 11.24
N GLU A 62 -4.65 9.71 12.02
CA GLU A 62 -4.96 11.11 12.25
C GLU A 62 -3.75 11.99 11.92
N GLU A 63 -3.98 13.27 11.64
CA GLU A 63 -2.91 14.28 11.57
C GLU A 63 -2.82 15.01 12.91
N ARG A 64 -1.68 14.91 13.57
CA ARG A 64 -1.40 15.66 14.81
C ARG A 64 0.08 16.01 14.92
N ALA A 65 0.39 16.89 15.86
CA ALA A 65 1.78 17.18 16.22
C ALA A 65 2.40 15.94 16.87
N ALA A 66 3.51 15.47 16.31
CA ALA A 66 4.27 14.31 16.81
C ALA A 66 5.79 14.56 16.67
N LYS A 67 6.60 13.76 17.35
CA LYS A 67 8.06 13.73 17.10
C LYS A 67 8.37 13.42 15.62
N PRO A 68 9.46 13.97 15.05
CA PRO A 68 9.95 13.55 13.74
C PRO A 68 10.14 12.04 13.68
N PHE A 69 9.90 11.44 12.52
CA PHE A 69 10.12 10.02 12.33
C PHE A 69 11.62 9.72 12.44
N LEU A 70 11.95 8.71 13.25
CA LEU A 70 13.28 8.15 13.37
C LEU A 70 13.24 6.76 12.73
N GLU A 71 14.00 6.60 11.65
CA GLU A 71 14.22 5.29 11.04
C GLU A 71 14.93 4.41 12.07
N ALA A 72 14.17 3.48 12.67
CA ALA A 72 14.74 2.53 13.61
C ALA A 72 15.57 1.54 12.78
N TYR A 73 16.89 1.51 12.98
CA TYR A 73 17.73 0.45 12.41
C TYR A 73 17.13 -0.89 12.83
N SER A 74 16.51 -1.56 11.85
CA SER A 74 15.81 -2.83 12.00
C SER A 74 16.80 -3.91 12.45
N TRP A 75 17.01 -4.05 13.74
CA TRP A 75 17.36 -5.26 14.52
C TRP A 75 17.93 -4.79 15.86
N GLY A 76 17.28 -5.20 16.96
CA GLY A 76 17.40 -4.54 18.26
C GLY A 76 18.81 -4.41 18.84
N CYS A 77 19.13 -3.20 19.32
CA CYS A 77 19.74 -2.87 20.62
C CYS A 77 20.13 -1.39 20.66
N GLY A 78 19.43 -0.56 21.45
CA GLY A 78 19.94 0.69 22.07
C GLY A 78 20.54 1.79 21.19
N PRO A 79 20.84 2.98 21.78
CA PRO A 79 21.45 4.09 21.03
C PRO A 79 22.93 3.79 20.82
N LEU A 80 23.34 3.58 19.58
CA LEU A 80 24.75 3.74 19.22
C LEU A 80 25.00 5.22 18.96
N ASN A 81 25.79 5.81 19.86
CA ASN A 81 26.57 7.01 19.59
C ASN A 81 27.28 6.81 18.26
N ASP A 82 26.90 7.52 17.19
CA ASP A 82 27.88 7.76 16.14
C ASP A 82 27.67 9.05 15.34
N THR A 83 28.81 9.67 15.09
CA THR A 83 29.05 11.09 14.81
C THR A 83 28.69 11.61 13.42
N ASN A 84 27.82 10.93 12.66
CA ASN A 84 27.46 11.39 11.31
C ASN A 84 26.11 12.09 11.31
N LYS A 85 26.14 13.40 11.59
CA LYS A 85 25.04 14.32 11.30
C LYS A 85 24.85 14.40 9.78
N TRP A 86 23.79 13.78 9.30
CA TRP A 86 23.23 14.04 7.98
C TRP A 86 22.77 15.51 7.90
N ASP A 87 23.29 16.28 6.93
CA ASP A 87 22.94 17.68 6.67
C ASP A 87 21.85 17.76 5.56
N PRO A 88 20.59 18.12 5.90
CA PRO A 88 19.48 18.18 4.95
C PRO A 88 19.60 19.28 3.89
N SER A 89 20.55 20.22 4.01
CA SER A 89 20.65 21.40 3.13
C SER A 89 21.20 21.10 1.73
N SER A 90 21.73 19.89 1.49
CA SER A 90 22.34 19.49 0.22
C SER A 90 21.35 19.11 -0.91
N ILE A 91 20.05 19.02 -0.62
CA ILE A 91 19.03 18.51 -1.58
C ILE A 91 18.19 19.64 -2.21
N LEU A 92 18.31 20.89 -1.76
CA LEU A 92 17.49 22.02 -2.24
C LEU A 92 18.02 22.65 -3.53
N ARG A 93 17.92 21.94 -4.66
CA ARG A 93 17.71 22.56 -5.98
C ARG A 93 16.67 21.75 -6.76
N SER A 94 15.40 22.01 -6.50
CA SER A 94 14.32 21.58 -7.39
C SER A 94 14.29 22.50 -8.63
N PRO A 95 14.15 21.97 -9.86
CA PRO A 95 13.85 22.80 -11.02
C PRO A 95 12.46 23.45 -10.86
N PRO A 96 12.22 24.62 -11.50
CA PRO A 96 10.98 25.36 -11.32
C PRO A 96 9.76 24.55 -11.80
N PRO A 97 8.58 24.74 -11.18
CA PRO A 97 7.37 24.05 -11.57
C PRO A 97 6.97 24.46 -12.99
N ARG A 98 6.75 23.48 -13.87
CA ARG A 98 6.10 23.72 -15.16
C ARG A 98 4.64 24.08 -14.89
N THR A 99 4.25 25.28 -15.27
CA THR A 99 2.86 25.75 -15.26
C THR A 99 2.04 25.00 -16.31
N GLY A 100 0.95 24.34 -15.88
CA GLY A 100 -0.20 24.04 -16.74
C GLY A 100 -0.62 22.57 -16.83
N LEU A 101 -1.70 22.23 -16.12
CA LEU A 101 -2.91 21.52 -16.59
C LEU A 101 -3.82 21.29 -15.37
N PRO A 102 -5.16 21.43 -15.49
CA PRO A 102 -6.06 21.21 -14.37
C PRO A 102 -6.04 19.74 -13.94
N THR A 103 -5.54 19.48 -12.73
CA THR A 103 -5.22 18.14 -12.18
C THR A 103 -6.34 17.49 -11.37
N LYS A 104 -7.56 18.05 -11.37
CA LYS A 104 -8.62 17.72 -10.41
C LYS A 104 -9.22 16.30 -10.52
N GLY A 105 -8.68 15.44 -11.39
CA GLY A 105 -9.06 14.03 -11.53
C GLY A 105 -7.90 13.05 -11.75
N LEU A 106 -6.64 13.51 -11.82
CA LEU A 106 -5.48 12.63 -12.09
C LEU A 106 -4.73 12.19 -10.83
N GLN A 107 -5.25 12.51 -9.65
CA GLN A 107 -4.60 12.16 -8.39
C GLN A 107 -4.84 10.69 -8.03
N LEU A 108 -3.81 10.11 -7.43
CA LEU A 108 -3.85 8.78 -6.85
C LEU A 108 -4.94 8.70 -5.80
N SER A 109 -5.76 7.65 -5.82
CA SER A 109 -6.95 7.59 -4.97
C SER A 109 -6.69 6.96 -3.59
N ASN A 110 -5.52 6.32 -3.41
CA ASN A 110 -5.08 5.72 -2.15
C ASN A 110 -3.57 5.79 -2.00
N TRP A 111 -3.11 5.82 -0.75
CA TRP A 111 -1.72 5.62 -0.36
C TRP A 111 -1.67 4.86 0.97
N PRO A 112 -0.73 3.91 1.20
CA PRO A 112 0.30 3.42 0.26
C PRO A 112 -0.27 2.63 -0.93
N ILE A 113 0.61 2.30 -1.89
CA ILE A 113 0.25 1.49 -3.07
C ILE A 113 0.98 0.15 -3.17
N LYS A 114 2.07 -0.08 -2.43
CA LYS A 114 2.74 -1.39 -2.51
C LYS A 114 1.84 -2.46 -1.90
N LEU A 115 1.58 -3.54 -2.64
CA LEU A 115 0.65 -4.59 -2.22
C LEU A 115 0.99 -5.13 -0.82
N MET A 116 2.26 -5.27 -0.49
CA MET A 116 2.69 -5.76 0.83
C MET A 116 2.51 -4.75 1.97
N LEU A 117 2.33 -3.46 1.68
CA LEU A 117 2.16 -2.40 2.68
C LEU A 117 0.70 -2.00 2.90
N VAL A 118 -0.19 -2.24 1.92
CA VAL A 118 -1.59 -1.81 2.04
C VAL A 118 -2.36 -2.62 3.09
N PRO A 119 -3.23 -1.97 3.90
CA PRO A 119 -4.14 -2.64 4.83
C PRO A 119 -5.23 -3.43 4.10
N ILE A 120 -5.55 -4.65 4.53
CA ILE A 120 -6.56 -5.48 3.85
C ILE A 120 -8.02 -4.96 3.94
N LYS A 121 -8.31 -4.01 4.85
CA LYS A 121 -9.66 -3.45 5.11
C LYS A 121 -9.74 -1.94 4.90
N ALA A 122 -8.86 -1.38 4.09
CA ALA A 122 -8.78 0.08 3.94
C ALA A 122 -10.08 0.66 3.33
N PRO A 123 -10.56 1.82 3.81
CA PRO A 123 -11.82 2.41 3.36
C PRO A 123 -11.81 2.80 1.89
N TYR A 124 -10.64 3.08 1.32
CA TYR A 124 -10.49 3.44 -0.09
C TYR A 124 -10.78 2.30 -1.07
N TYR A 125 -11.07 1.07 -0.62
CA TYR A 125 -11.52 -0.03 -1.49
C TYR A 125 -13.03 -0.07 -1.73
N GLN A 126 -13.81 0.62 -0.91
CA GLN A 126 -15.27 0.48 -0.92
C GLN A 126 -15.89 1.10 -2.17
N ASP A 127 -16.77 0.32 -2.82
CA ASP A 127 -17.52 0.68 -4.03
C ASP A 127 -16.63 1.09 -5.21
N ARG A 128 -15.44 0.51 -5.31
CA ARG A 128 -14.43 0.85 -6.34
C ARG A 128 -13.91 -0.38 -7.06
N GLU A 129 -13.38 -0.14 -8.25
CA GLU A 129 -12.59 -1.13 -8.96
C GLU A 129 -11.16 -1.16 -8.38
N LEU A 130 -10.60 -2.37 -8.24
CA LEU A 130 -9.22 -2.57 -7.81
C LEU A 130 -8.30 -2.75 -9.02
N ILE A 131 -7.32 -1.84 -9.17
CA ILE A 131 -6.21 -1.97 -10.10
C ILE A 131 -5.06 -2.70 -9.41
N VAL A 132 -4.62 -3.80 -10.00
CA VAL A 132 -3.38 -4.49 -9.59
C VAL A 132 -2.36 -4.36 -10.71
N ALA A 133 -1.39 -3.46 -10.54
CA ALA A 133 -0.41 -3.15 -11.57
C ALA A 133 0.97 -3.77 -11.26
N ALA A 134 1.69 -4.23 -12.28
CA ALA A 134 3.08 -4.60 -12.11
C ALA A 134 3.96 -3.37 -11.82
N ASP A 135 5.00 -3.50 -11.00
CA ASP A 135 5.86 -2.37 -10.60
C ASP A 135 6.44 -1.57 -11.78
N CYS A 136 6.69 -2.21 -12.94
CA CYS A 136 7.23 -1.54 -14.12
C CYS A 136 6.18 -0.73 -14.90
N VAL A 137 4.89 -0.99 -14.71
CA VAL A 137 3.80 -0.41 -15.52
C VAL A 137 3.75 1.12 -15.45
N PRO A 138 3.86 1.77 -14.27
CA PRO A 138 3.86 3.24 -14.19
C PRO A 138 5.02 3.91 -14.94
N PHE A 139 6.12 3.18 -15.17
CA PHE A 139 7.29 3.69 -15.87
C PHE A 139 7.27 3.35 -17.37
N ALA A 140 6.61 2.26 -17.74
CA ALA A 140 6.49 1.84 -19.14
C ALA A 140 5.31 2.50 -19.86
N TYR A 141 4.18 2.73 -19.18
CA TYR A 141 2.96 3.28 -19.78
C TYR A 141 2.64 4.68 -19.23
N GLN A 142 2.92 5.69 -20.05
CA GLN A 142 2.89 7.11 -19.66
C GLN A 142 1.50 7.62 -19.24
N ASP A 143 0.42 7.09 -19.84
CA ASP A 143 -0.94 7.59 -19.60
C ASP A 143 -1.67 6.85 -18.46
N LEU A 144 -0.98 5.99 -17.70
CA LEU A 144 -1.55 5.14 -16.65
C LEU A 144 -2.50 5.89 -15.71
N HIS A 145 -2.07 7.05 -15.19
CA HIS A 145 -2.85 7.82 -14.23
C HIS A 145 -4.20 8.26 -14.79
N ARG A 146 -4.20 8.76 -16.03
CA ARG A 146 -5.39 9.29 -16.68
C ARG A 146 -6.31 8.16 -17.12
N SER A 147 -5.79 7.20 -17.87
CA SER A 147 -6.58 6.17 -18.55
C SER A 147 -7.00 5.02 -17.63
N ILE A 148 -6.24 4.74 -16.57
CA ILE A 148 -6.46 3.57 -15.71
C ILE A 148 -6.69 3.94 -14.24
N LEU A 149 -5.99 4.89 -13.63
CA LEU A 149 -6.08 5.06 -12.17
C LEU A 149 -7.22 5.96 -11.69
N THR A 150 -7.71 6.87 -12.53
CA THR A 150 -8.76 7.85 -12.18
C THR A 150 -9.95 7.20 -11.48
N GLY A 151 -10.18 7.55 -10.21
CA GLY A 151 -11.32 7.09 -9.40
C GLY A 151 -11.24 5.65 -8.88
N ARG A 152 -10.15 4.93 -9.13
CA ARG A 152 -9.98 3.51 -8.78
C ARG A 152 -8.93 3.30 -7.70
N SER A 153 -9.07 2.26 -6.90
CA SER A 153 -8.07 1.88 -5.88
C SER A 153 -6.93 1.14 -6.57
N VAL A 154 -5.69 1.41 -6.22
CA VAL A 154 -4.52 0.81 -6.87
C VAL A 154 -3.58 0.16 -5.87
N VAL A 155 -3.10 -1.02 -6.25
CA VAL A 155 -1.97 -1.68 -5.63
C VAL A 155 -0.95 -2.08 -6.69
N ILE A 156 0.33 -2.06 -6.33
CA ILE A 156 1.44 -2.45 -7.20
C ILE A 156 2.24 -3.60 -6.60
N GLY A 157 2.79 -4.46 -7.45
CA GLY A 157 3.66 -5.55 -7.05
C GLY A 157 4.46 -6.14 -8.20
N CYS A 158 5.56 -6.82 -7.89
CA CYS A 158 6.35 -7.57 -8.86
C CYS A 158 6.38 -9.05 -8.46
N PRO A 159 5.66 -9.95 -9.16
CA PRO A 159 5.61 -11.38 -8.83
C PRO A 159 6.94 -12.10 -9.05
N LYS A 160 7.95 -11.43 -9.60
CA LYS A 160 9.32 -11.94 -9.75
C LYS A 160 10.18 -11.67 -8.51
N LEU A 161 9.90 -10.57 -7.81
CA LEU A 161 10.64 -10.15 -6.61
C LEU A 161 9.95 -10.59 -5.32
N GLU A 162 8.64 -10.82 -5.38
CA GLU A 162 7.83 -11.30 -4.27
C GLU A 162 7.02 -12.53 -4.70
N ASP A 163 6.62 -13.38 -3.74
CA ASP A 163 5.92 -14.63 -4.04
C ASP A 163 4.47 -14.39 -4.51
N ALA A 164 4.14 -14.87 -5.70
CA ALA A 164 2.79 -14.77 -6.27
C ALA A 164 1.70 -15.43 -5.41
N ARG A 165 2.03 -16.44 -4.59
CA ARG A 165 1.09 -17.07 -3.64
C ARG A 165 0.70 -16.11 -2.52
N VAL A 166 1.69 -15.38 -1.99
CA VAL A 166 1.46 -14.34 -0.97
C VAL A 166 0.58 -13.23 -1.54
N TYR A 167 0.78 -12.87 -2.82
CA TYR A 167 -0.10 -11.93 -3.50
C TYR A 167 -1.53 -12.46 -3.62
N ALA A 168 -1.70 -13.71 -4.05
CA ALA A 168 -3.02 -14.33 -4.19
C ALA A 168 -3.78 -14.33 -2.86
N GLU A 169 -3.10 -14.71 -1.77
CA GLU A 169 -3.68 -14.70 -0.42
C GLU A 169 -4.07 -13.29 0.03
N LYS A 170 -3.14 -12.32 -0.07
CA LYS A 170 -3.39 -10.95 0.40
C LYS A 170 -4.47 -10.25 -0.43
N ILE A 171 -4.44 -10.40 -1.75
CA ILE A 171 -5.49 -9.86 -2.63
C ILE A 171 -6.81 -10.57 -2.33
N GLY A 172 -6.81 -11.89 -2.11
CA GLY A 172 -8.01 -12.64 -1.73
C GLY A 172 -8.68 -12.08 -0.47
N GLU A 173 -7.90 -11.75 0.56
CA GLU A 173 -8.41 -11.11 1.76
C GLU A 173 -8.91 -9.67 1.50
N ILE A 174 -8.22 -8.87 0.68
CA ILE A 174 -8.72 -7.56 0.23
C ILE A 174 -10.08 -7.71 -0.46
N LEU A 175 -10.20 -8.66 -1.40
CA LEU A 175 -11.44 -8.90 -2.12
C LEU A 175 -12.56 -9.36 -1.18
N LYS A 176 -12.26 -10.27 -0.25
CA LYS A 176 -13.23 -10.81 0.71
C LYS A 176 -13.83 -9.74 1.61
N TRP A 177 -13.00 -8.89 2.22
CA TRP A 177 -13.44 -7.93 3.24
C TRP A 177 -13.97 -6.59 2.71
N ASN A 178 -13.83 -6.30 1.42
CA ASN A 178 -14.24 -5.01 0.85
C ASN A 178 -15.25 -5.18 -0.28
N ARG A 179 -16.11 -4.18 -0.49
CA ARG A 179 -17.03 -4.14 -1.62
C ARG A 179 -16.32 -3.58 -2.85
N ILE A 180 -15.78 -4.47 -3.68
CA ILE A 180 -15.02 -4.15 -4.89
C ILE A 180 -15.89 -4.49 -6.11
N ASN A 181 -15.93 -3.59 -7.09
CA ASN A 181 -16.82 -3.70 -8.26
C ASN A 181 -16.22 -4.57 -9.39
N GLY A 182 -14.90 -4.78 -9.37
CA GLY A 182 -14.16 -5.49 -10.39
C GLY A 182 -12.66 -5.41 -10.14
N VAL A 183 -11.90 -6.20 -10.88
CA VAL A 183 -10.43 -6.21 -10.79
C VAL A 183 -9.85 -6.01 -12.18
N THR A 184 -9.02 -5.00 -12.34
CA THR A 184 -8.18 -4.85 -13.53
C THR A 184 -6.74 -5.19 -13.17
N VAL A 185 -6.16 -6.19 -13.83
CA VAL A 185 -4.73 -6.48 -13.75
C VAL A 185 -4.02 -5.79 -14.91
N VAL A 186 -3.01 -4.98 -14.60
CA VAL A 186 -2.16 -4.31 -15.59
C VAL A 186 -0.75 -4.85 -15.45
N HIS A 187 -0.26 -5.54 -16.47
CA HIS A 187 1.04 -6.18 -16.38
C HIS A 187 1.84 -6.03 -17.66
N MET A 188 3.16 -6.24 -17.59
CA MET A 188 4.00 -6.19 -18.77
C MET A 188 3.83 -7.44 -19.64
N GLU A 189 4.08 -7.37 -20.95
CA GLU A 189 4.01 -8.51 -21.88
C GLU A 189 5.05 -9.61 -21.60
N VAL A 190 6.05 -9.32 -20.77
CA VAL A 190 7.14 -10.23 -20.43
C VAL A 190 6.70 -11.37 -19.51
N PRO A 191 7.34 -12.55 -19.61
CA PRO A 191 6.91 -13.75 -18.88
C PRO A 191 7.01 -13.61 -17.36
N CYS A 192 7.89 -12.74 -16.85
CA CYS A 192 8.02 -12.51 -15.41
C CYS A 192 6.73 -11.96 -14.77
N CYS A 193 5.82 -11.36 -15.55
CA CYS A 193 4.54 -10.83 -15.08
C CYS A 193 3.42 -11.88 -15.01
N HIS A 194 3.62 -13.10 -15.51
CA HIS A 194 2.59 -14.15 -15.52
C HIS A 194 2.08 -14.52 -14.12
N GLY A 195 2.97 -14.48 -13.11
CA GLY A 195 2.60 -14.75 -11.72
C GLY A 195 1.54 -13.79 -11.19
N LEU A 196 1.51 -12.54 -11.67
CA LEU A 196 0.51 -11.56 -11.25
C LEU A 196 -0.88 -11.93 -11.77
N ARG A 197 -1.00 -12.37 -13.03
CA ARG A 197 -2.27 -12.87 -13.59
C ARG A 197 -2.79 -14.07 -12.80
N TRP A 198 -1.92 -15.04 -12.56
CA TRP A 198 -2.25 -16.23 -11.78
C TRP A 198 -2.72 -15.86 -10.37
N ALA A 199 -2.04 -14.92 -9.71
CA ALA A 199 -2.40 -14.48 -8.36
C ALA A 199 -3.80 -13.87 -8.29
N ILE A 200 -4.20 -13.10 -9.32
CA ILE A 200 -5.53 -12.49 -9.41
C ILE A 200 -6.62 -13.55 -9.59
N ASP A 201 -6.39 -14.52 -10.49
CA ASP A 201 -7.35 -15.60 -10.71
C ASP A 201 -7.63 -16.38 -9.42
N ARG A 202 -6.55 -16.74 -8.71
CA ARG A 202 -6.63 -17.43 -7.42
C ARG A 202 -7.27 -16.57 -6.34
N ALA A 203 -6.96 -15.28 -6.30
CA ALA A 203 -7.52 -14.35 -5.31
C ALA A 203 -9.04 -14.20 -5.47
N VAL A 204 -9.53 -14.04 -6.71
CA VAL A 204 -10.97 -13.93 -6.99
C VAL A 204 -11.67 -15.23 -6.62
N GLU A 205 -11.12 -16.38 -7.04
CA GLU A 205 -11.62 -17.71 -6.68
C GLU A 205 -11.71 -17.91 -5.15
N ALA A 206 -10.63 -17.61 -4.43
CA ALA A 206 -10.56 -17.74 -2.97
C ALA A 206 -11.44 -16.74 -2.21
N SER A 207 -11.75 -15.59 -2.81
CA SER A 207 -12.61 -14.57 -2.19
C SER A 207 -14.07 -15.00 -2.10
N GLY A 208 -14.49 -16.00 -2.88
CA GLY A 208 -15.88 -16.45 -3.00
C GLY A 208 -16.79 -15.44 -3.73
N LYS A 209 -16.22 -14.42 -4.39
CA LYS A 209 -16.96 -13.40 -5.14
C LYS A 209 -16.90 -13.66 -6.63
N ASN A 210 -18.00 -13.38 -7.31
CA ASN A 210 -18.04 -13.35 -8.77
C ASN A 210 -17.72 -11.92 -9.25
N LEU A 211 -16.44 -11.67 -9.56
CA LEU A 211 -15.96 -10.34 -9.96
C LEU A 211 -15.47 -10.38 -11.42
N PRO A 212 -15.80 -9.37 -12.25
CA PRO A 212 -15.21 -9.25 -13.57
C PRO A 212 -13.71 -9.00 -13.44
N ILE A 213 -12.91 -9.73 -14.22
CA ILE A 213 -11.45 -9.58 -14.29
C ILE A 213 -11.09 -9.03 -15.67
N ARG A 214 -10.60 -7.79 -15.71
CA ARG A 214 -10.06 -7.18 -16.92
C ARG A 214 -8.55 -7.32 -16.97
N ARG A 215 -7.99 -7.63 -18.14
CA ARG A 215 -6.55 -7.88 -18.31
C ARG A 215 -5.95 -6.91 -19.32
N LEU A 216 -5.08 -6.04 -18.83
CA LEU A 216 -4.36 -5.07 -19.63
C LEU A 216 -2.87 -5.42 -19.67
N VAL A 217 -2.32 -5.45 -20.87
CA VAL A 217 -0.93 -5.80 -21.16
C VAL A 217 -0.20 -4.56 -21.67
N VAL A 218 0.88 -4.18 -21.01
CA VAL A 218 1.79 -3.12 -21.45
C VAL A 218 2.98 -3.76 -22.16
N THR A 219 3.24 -3.34 -23.40
CA THR A 219 4.40 -3.83 -24.16
C THR A 219 5.69 -3.20 -23.64
N VAL A 220 6.86 -3.76 -23.99
CA VAL A 220 8.15 -3.13 -23.65
C VAL A 220 8.38 -1.81 -24.38
N GLN A 221 7.60 -1.53 -25.43
CA GLN A 221 7.54 -0.24 -26.13
C GLN A 221 6.57 0.76 -25.48
N GLY A 222 5.86 0.38 -24.41
CA GLY A 222 4.94 1.25 -23.68
C GLY A 222 3.54 1.36 -24.30
N GLU A 223 3.15 0.41 -25.15
CA GLU A 223 1.81 0.35 -25.73
C GLU A 223 0.85 -0.46 -24.83
N LEU A 224 -0.41 -0.04 -24.74
CA LEU A 224 -1.44 -0.76 -24.00
C LEU A 224 -2.25 -1.66 -24.93
N LYS A 225 -2.38 -2.94 -24.56
CA LYS A 225 -3.22 -3.94 -25.24
C LYS A 225 -4.17 -4.57 -24.25
N GLU A 226 -5.40 -4.83 -24.67
CA GLU A 226 -6.33 -5.64 -23.87
C GLU A 226 -6.15 -7.11 -24.24
N ALA A 227 -5.89 -7.96 -23.23
CA ALA A 227 -5.77 -9.39 -23.48
C ALA A 227 -7.16 -9.94 -23.80
N LYS A 228 -7.29 -10.59 -24.96
CA LYS A 228 -8.50 -11.33 -25.30
C LYS A 228 -8.63 -12.51 -24.34
N GLU A 229 -9.83 -12.74 -23.79
CA GLU A 229 -10.14 -13.98 -23.08
C GLU A 229 -9.82 -15.15 -24.02
N ILE A 230 -8.98 -16.08 -23.56
CA ILE A 230 -8.70 -17.35 -24.23
C ILE A 230 -9.49 -18.41 -23.49
#